data_AF-A0A839N0V4-F1
#
_entry.id   AF-A0A839N0V4-F1
#
_cell.length_a   1.000
_cell.length_b   1.000
_cell.length_c   1.000
_cell.angle_alpha   90.00
_cell.angle_beta   90.00
_cell.angle_gamma   90.00
#
_symmetry.space_group_name_H-M   'P 1'
#
loop_
_entity.id
_entity.type
_entity.pdbx_description
1 polymer ?
#
loop_
_entity_poly.entity_id
_entity_poly.type
_entity_poly.pdbx_seq_one_letter_code
_entity_poly.pdbx_strand_id
1 'polypeptide(L)'
;MTTSLLTRAGFAGVLTLSCAGLTGLATAAPAHAATPDGTTAGYFLQSQLAASGDHFVSSGYPDYGLTIDGVLGLDTLQAGQTEAAKAAAYVVKNADNYNKYGDDVYSASTAKLLVFTEAQGLPTAETVKQLQSLRQSNGEFADTDTSTGKPLSPNYANTLGQSFAIIGLVRAEQPDATAADFLAKQQCSDGGFRVSFTGACTGDPDATSFAVQALVAAGGHDAAVTKAVNFLAGKQQANGGVVEPAAQPAPNTNSTGLAAVAFALAGKTAAANRAKSFVQSLQFGCDAPAALQGGIAYDRATFDSLTKQGGKAVASATEDRATTQGLFAFTQQPYLTITAGGAATAPALSCATASPTSTTSPTSTATSTTATSTTTGPPIVTDGPQPGGNRGVLFGGAALLGGAALAGAGLRRRMRSHS
;
A
#
# COMPACT_ATOMS: atom_id res chain seq x y z
N MET A 1 -34.43 -17.23 65.14
CA MET A 1 -33.30 -16.72 65.94
C MET A 1 -32.60 -15.66 65.10
N THR A 2 -33.03 -14.39 65.22
CA THR A 2 -32.60 -13.38 66.22
C THR A 2 -31.28 -12.69 65.83
N THR A 3 -31.46 -11.53 65.20
CA THR A 3 -30.64 -10.30 65.29
C THR A 3 -29.73 -10.18 66.52
N SER A 4 -28.55 -9.57 66.32
CA SER A 4 -28.26 -8.22 66.86
C SER A 4 -26.92 -7.63 66.39
N LEU A 5 -26.88 -6.30 66.33
CA LEU A 5 -25.68 -5.49 66.08
C LEU A 5 -24.78 -5.43 67.34
N LEU A 6 -23.52 -5.03 67.14
CA LEU A 6 -22.77 -4.30 68.17
C LEU A 6 -21.81 -3.28 67.53
N THR A 7 -22.16 -2.00 67.65
CA THR A 7 -21.31 -0.84 67.38
C THR A 7 -20.34 -0.61 68.52
N ARG A 8 -19.10 -0.19 68.23
CA ARG A 8 -18.40 0.82 69.05
C ARG A 8 -17.26 1.51 68.30
N ALA A 9 -16.89 2.68 68.80
CA ALA A 9 -16.18 3.71 68.04
C ALA A 9 -14.72 3.91 68.46
N GLY A 10 -13.95 4.49 67.53
CA GLY A 10 -12.96 5.52 67.84
C GLY A 10 -11.52 5.07 68.02
N PHE A 11 -10.63 5.60 67.17
CA PHE A 11 -9.60 6.55 67.61
C PHE A 11 -9.12 7.37 66.41
N ALA A 12 -8.91 8.68 66.60
CA ALA A 12 -8.44 9.59 65.57
C ALA A 12 -6.89 9.62 65.55
N GLY A 13 -6.30 9.56 64.36
CA GLY A 13 -4.87 9.71 64.13
C GLY A 13 -4.61 10.50 62.86
N VAL A 14 -4.60 11.83 62.96
CA VAL A 14 -4.25 12.71 61.84
C VAL A 14 -2.72 12.77 61.73
N LEU A 15 -2.16 12.05 60.75
CA LEU A 15 -0.74 12.12 60.41
C LEU A 15 -0.55 13.13 59.28
N THR A 16 -0.21 14.38 59.62
CA THR A 16 0.16 15.41 58.63
C THR A 16 1.54 15.10 58.04
N LEU A 17 1.57 14.48 56.87
CA LEU A 17 2.81 14.20 56.15
C LEU A 17 3.22 15.43 55.30
N SER A 18 4.21 16.17 55.77
CA SER A 18 4.73 17.35 55.07
C SER A 18 5.59 16.94 53.86
N CYS A 19 5.01 16.93 52.66
CA CYS A 19 5.77 16.79 51.42
C CYS A 19 6.60 18.05 51.14
N ALA A 20 7.88 18.02 51.48
CA ALA A 20 8.85 18.98 50.95
C ALA A 20 9.06 18.71 49.45
N GLY A 21 8.61 19.65 48.61
CA GLY A 21 8.74 19.51 47.15
C GLY A 21 10.18 19.67 46.69
N LEU A 22 10.86 18.56 46.38
CA LEU A 22 12.04 18.61 45.50
C LEU A 22 11.56 18.86 44.07
N THR A 23 11.76 20.09 43.59
CA THR A 23 11.67 20.41 42.16
C THR A 23 12.87 19.83 41.42
N GLY A 24 12.81 18.51 41.18
CA GLY A 24 13.74 17.83 40.28
C GLY A 24 13.59 18.42 38.88
N LEU A 25 14.62 19.15 38.42
CA LEU A 25 14.77 19.55 37.03
C LEU A 25 14.99 18.29 36.19
N ALA A 26 13.89 17.72 35.70
CA ALA A 26 13.91 16.64 34.73
C ALA A 26 14.46 17.20 33.41
N THR A 27 15.78 17.07 33.21
CA THR A 27 16.39 17.27 31.90
C THR A 27 15.82 16.23 30.96
N ALA A 28 14.91 16.65 30.08
CA ALA A 28 14.40 15.78 29.03
C ALA A 28 15.59 15.22 28.24
N ALA A 29 15.66 13.89 28.11
CA ALA A 29 16.61 13.27 27.20
C ALA A 29 16.38 13.84 25.79
N PRO A 30 17.43 14.03 24.97
CA PRO A 30 17.24 14.49 23.60
C PRO A 30 16.27 13.53 22.90
N ALA A 31 15.27 14.08 22.23
CA ALA A 31 14.34 13.28 21.43
C ALA A 31 15.14 12.57 20.34
N HIS A 32 15.39 11.27 20.53
CA HIS A 32 15.97 10.45 19.48
C HIS A 32 15.02 10.48 18.29
N ALA A 33 15.54 10.82 17.11
CA ALA A 33 14.77 10.77 15.88
C ALA A 33 14.17 9.37 15.74
N ALA A 34 12.86 9.30 15.50
CA ALA A 34 12.16 8.03 15.34
C ALA A 34 12.87 7.23 14.24
N THR A 35 13.40 6.06 14.59
CA THR A 35 14.05 5.19 13.61
C THR A 35 13.00 4.70 12.61
N PRO A 36 13.33 4.55 11.32
CA PRO A 36 12.43 3.90 10.36
C PRO A 36 12.06 2.50 10.88
N ASP A 37 10.80 2.33 11.29
CA ASP A 37 10.26 1.11 11.92
C ASP A 37 8.93 0.66 11.29
N GLY A 38 8.56 1.29 10.17
CA GLY A 38 7.29 1.11 9.46
C GLY A 38 6.17 2.04 9.92
N THR A 39 6.14 2.51 11.16
CA THR A 39 5.03 3.36 11.65
C THR A 39 5.01 4.72 10.93
N THR A 40 6.19 5.25 10.63
CA THR A 40 6.38 6.53 9.94
C THR A 40 6.05 6.49 8.44
N ALA A 41 5.93 5.30 7.84
CA ALA A 41 5.42 5.14 6.48
C ALA A 41 3.91 5.46 6.40
N GLY A 42 3.16 5.28 7.49
CA GLY A 42 1.80 5.80 7.58
C GLY A 42 1.73 7.32 7.48
N TYR A 43 2.72 8.04 8.03
CA TYR A 43 2.75 9.51 7.95
C TYR A 43 3.01 10.00 6.52
N PHE A 44 3.87 9.28 5.78
CA PHE A 44 4.08 9.52 4.35
C PHE A 44 2.76 9.33 3.57
N LEU A 45 2.08 8.18 3.73
CA LEU A 45 0.84 7.89 3.00
C LEU A 45 -0.28 8.90 3.28
N GLN A 46 -0.54 9.25 4.55
CA GLN A 46 -1.56 10.25 4.87
C GLN A 46 -1.22 11.63 4.26
N SER A 47 0.07 12.00 4.23
CA SER A 47 0.51 13.29 3.69
C SER A 47 0.34 13.36 2.18
N GLN A 48 0.65 12.26 1.48
CA GLN A 48 0.46 12.14 0.03
C GLN A 48 -1.04 12.18 -0.33
N LEU A 49 -1.90 11.46 0.39
CA LEU A 49 -3.36 11.51 0.21
C LEU A 49 -3.91 12.94 0.43
N ALA A 50 -3.52 13.59 1.53
CA ALA A 50 -3.97 14.95 1.84
C ALA A 50 -3.49 15.97 0.79
N ALA A 51 -2.26 15.83 0.27
CA ALA A 51 -1.71 16.71 -0.77
C ALA A 51 -2.37 16.50 -2.15
N SER A 52 -2.86 15.29 -2.42
CA SER A 52 -3.42 14.88 -3.72
C SER A 52 -4.96 14.85 -3.73
N GLY A 53 -5.62 15.46 -2.74
CA GLY A 53 -7.08 15.58 -2.70
C GLY A 53 -7.78 14.25 -2.43
N ASP A 54 -7.34 13.56 -1.38
CA ASP A 54 -7.90 12.31 -0.86
C ASP A 54 -7.71 11.07 -1.75
N HIS A 55 -6.81 11.12 -2.74
CA HIS A 55 -6.53 9.97 -3.61
C HIS A 55 -5.13 10.03 -4.22
N PHE A 56 -4.56 8.88 -4.59
CA PHE A 56 -3.31 8.84 -5.36
C PHE A 56 -3.57 9.06 -6.85
N VAL A 57 -2.58 9.60 -7.54
CA VAL A 57 -2.61 9.87 -8.99
C VAL A 57 -1.47 9.10 -9.66
N SER A 58 -1.81 8.32 -10.69
CA SER A 58 -0.86 7.60 -11.53
C SER A 58 -1.02 8.03 -12.98
N SER A 59 0.08 8.38 -13.64
CA SER A 59 0.09 8.88 -15.04
C SER A 59 -0.87 10.05 -15.33
N GLY A 60 -1.19 10.87 -14.32
CA GLY A 60 -2.10 12.01 -14.43
C GLY A 60 -3.59 11.68 -14.21
N TYR A 61 -3.93 10.44 -13.87
CA TYR A 61 -5.29 9.99 -13.58
C TYR A 61 -5.43 9.48 -12.14
N PRO A 62 -6.62 9.55 -11.51
CA PRO A 62 -6.87 8.90 -10.23
C PRO A 62 -6.56 7.40 -10.28
N ASP A 63 -5.71 6.93 -9.38
CA ASP A 63 -5.43 5.50 -9.19
C ASP A 63 -6.25 5.00 -7.99
N TYR A 64 -7.50 4.63 -8.25
CA TYR A 64 -8.40 4.09 -7.24
C TYR A 64 -7.85 2.79 -6.61
N GLY A 65 -7.16 1.96 -7.40
CA GLY A 65 -6.57 0.71 -6.94
C GLY A 65 -5.46 0.95 -5.91
N LEU A 66 -4.58 1.91 -6.17
CA LEU A 66 -3.53 2.36 -5.25
C LEU A 66 -4.12 3.15 -4.06
N THR A 67 -5.20 3.90 -4.26
CA THR A 67 -5.91 4.60 -3.17
C THR A 67 -6.50 3.60 -2.17
N ILE A 68 -7.06 2.49 -2.65
CA ILE A 68 -7.46 1.36 -1.80
C ILE A 68 -6.26 0.76 -1.05
N ASP A 69 -5.11 0.56 -1.71
CA ASP A 69 -3.89 0.06 -1.04
C ASP A 69 -3.39 1.05 0.04
N GLY A 70 -3.59 2.35 -0.18
CA GLY A 70 -3.33 3.40 0.81
C GLY A 70 -4.17 3.24 2.07
N VAL A 71 -5.48 3.14 1.90
CA VAL A 71 -6.42 2.94 3.01
C VAL A 71 -6.09 1.65 3.75
N LEU A 72 -5.94 0.52 3.06
CA LEU A 72 -5.61 -0.77 3.69
C LEU A 72 -4.23 -0.76 4.38
N GLY A 73 -3.26 0.00 3.85
CA GLY A 73 -1.95 0.24 4.48
C GLY A 73 -2.02 1.04 5.78
N LEU A 74 -2.89 2.06 5.84
CA LEU A 74 -3.17 2.85 7.04
C LEU A 74 -4.01 2.04 8.06
N ASP A 75 -4.93 1.21 7.60
CA ASP A 75 -5.73 0.31 8.43
C ASP A 75 -4.86 -0.76 9.11
N THR A 76 -3.94 -1.42 8.39
CA THR A 76 -3.06 -2.43 9.01
C THR A 76 -2.10 -1.82 10.05
N LEU A 77 -1.73 -0.54 9.90
CA LEU A 77 -1.00 0.23 10.90
C LEU A 77 -1.84 0.68 12.10
N GLN A 78 -3.18 0.66 11.99
CA GLN A 78 -4.10 1.31 12.93
C GLN A 78 -3.76 2.79 13.18
N ALA A 79 -3.39 3.53 12.13
CA ALA A 79 -2.96 4.92 12.22
C ALA A 79 -3.22 5.71 10.94
N GLY A 80 -3.21 7.05 11.00
CA GLY A 80 -3.50 7.92 9.86
C GLY A 80 -4.97 7.94 9.42
N GLN A 81 -5.87 7.51 10.32
CA GLN A 81 -7.25 7.20 10.00
C GLN A 81 -8.11 8.40 9.56
N THR A 82 -7.70 9.64 9.86
CA THR A 82 -8.38 10.84 9.34
C THR A 82 -8.27 10.94 7.82
N GLU A 83 -7.10 10.67 7.24
CA GLU A 83 -6.91 10.72 5.78
C GLU A 83 -7.35 9.41 5.13
N ALA A 84 -7.20 8.28 5.81
CA ALA A 84 -7.76 6.99 5.36
C ALA A 84 -9.28 7.08 5.16
N ALA A 85 -10.02 7.70 6.10
CA ALA A 85 -11.47 7.85 6.00
C ALA A 85 -11.92 8.77 4.84
N LYS A 86 -11.17 9.84 4.53
CA LYS A 86 -11.45 10.69 3.36
C LYS A 86 -11.18 9.93 2.06
N ALA A 87 -10.05 9.22 1.98
CA ALA A 87 -9.71 8.41 0.82
C ALA A 87 -10.68 7.24 0.61
N ALA A 88 -11.17 6.63 1.69
CA ALA A 88 -12.24 5.64 1.62
C ALA A 88 -13.54 6.26 1.06
N ALA A 89 -13.95 7.45 1.53
CA ALA A 89 -15.11 8.15 0.99
C ALA A 89 -14.94 8.54 -0.49
N TYR A 90 -13.72 8.93 -0.90
CA TYR A 90 -13.39 9.17 -2.31
C TYR A 90 -13.54 7.91 -3.16
N VAL A 91 -13.02 6.77 -2.70
CA VAL A 91 -13.15 5.47 -3.39
C VAL A 91 -14.62 5.06 -3.51
N VAL A 92 -15.40 5.12 -2.42
CA VAL A 92 -16.82 4.77 -2.42
C VAL A 92 -17.61 5.62 -3.43
N LYS A 93 -17.35 6.93 -3.47
CA LYS A 93 -18.00 7.86 -4.42
C LYS A 93 -17.67 7.54 -5.89
N ASN A 94 -16.53 6.89 -6.15
CA ASN A 94 -16.02 6.62 -7.50
C ASN A 94 -15.90 5.13 -7.82
N ALA A 95 -16.52 4.23 -7.04
CA ALA A 95 -16.33 2.78 -7.16
C ALA A 95 -16.59 2.26 -8.59
N ASP A 96 -17.64 2.74 -9.23
CA ASP A 96 -17.99 2.41 -10.63
C ASP A 96 -16.90 2.82 -11.63
N ASN A 97 -16.17 3.92 -11.40
CA ASN A 97 -15.04 4.34 -12.24
C ASN A 97 -13.81 3.43 -12.08
N TYR A 98 -13.79 2.57 -11.05
CA TYR A 98 -12.71 1.62 -10.78
C TYR A 98 -13.02 0.19 -11.25
N ASN A 99 -14.28 -0.25 -11.14
CA ASN A 99 -14.67 -1.62 -11.50
C ASN A 99 -15.57 -1.76 -12.74
N LYS A 100 -15.93 -0.67 -13.43
CA LYS A 100 -16.75 -0.72 -14.66
C LYS A 100 -16.15 0.10 -15.81
N TYR A 101 -16.50 -0.30 -17.03
CA TYR A 101 -16.35 0.54 -18.22
C TYR A 101 -17.50 0.29 -19.20
N GLY A 102 -18.49 1.19 -19.22
CA GLY A 102 -19.75 0.91 -19.91
C GLY A 102 -20.47 -0.28 -19.26
N ASP A 103 -20.81 -1.30 -20.06
CA ASP A 103 -21.41 -2.55 -19.58
C ASP A 103 -20.37 -3.58 -19.08
N ASP A 104 -19.06 -3.32 -19.28
CA ASP A 104 -17.97 -4.18 -18.82
C ASP A 104 -17.82 -4.04 -17.29
N VAL A 105 -17.69 -5.16 -16.58
CA VAL A 105 -17.39 -5.22 -15.14
C VAL A 105 -16.12 -6.05 -14.91
N TYR A 106 -15.17 -5.47 -14.19
CA TYR A 106 -13.87 -6.07 -13.91
C TYR A 106 -13.87 -6.84 -12.58
N SER A 107 -13.46 -8.11 -12.63
CA SER A 107 -13.53 -9.04 -11.49
C SER A 107 -12.53 -8.67 -10.40
N ALA A 108 -11.28 -8.40 -10.77
CA ALA A 108 -10.24 -8.02 -9.83
C ALA A 108 -10.56 -6.73 -9.07
N SER A 109 -11.06 -5.69 -9.75
CA SER A 109 -11.47 -4.43 -9.12
C SER A 109 -12.67 -4.62 -8.19
N THR A 110 -13.68 -5.38 -8.61
CA THR A 110 -14.86 -5.68 -7.78
C THR A 110 -14.49 -6.48 -6.53
N ALA A 111 -13.60 -7.45 -6.67
CA ALA A 111 -13.04 -8.23 -5.56
C ALA A 111 -12.23 -7.38 -4.58
N LYS A 112 -11.39 -6.47 -5.09
CA LYS A 112 -10.61 -5.55 -4.24
C LYS A 112 -11.51 -4.56 -3.51
N LEU A 113 -12.56 -4.05 -4.17
CA LEU A 113 -13.60 -3.24 -3.54
C LEU A 113 -14.29 -3.99 -2.40
N LEU A 114 -14.58 -5.29 -2.56
CA LEU A 114 -15.19 -6.09 -1.48
C LEU A 114 -14.27 -6.21 -0.25
N VAL A 115 -12.99 -6.53 -0.45
CA VAL A 115 -12.02 -6.57 0.67
C VAL A 115 -11.90 -5.21 1.35
N PHE A 116 -11.92 -4.12 0.58
CA PHE A 116 -11.90 -2.75 1.09
C PHE A 116 -13.17 -2.38 1.88
N THR A 117 -14.37 -2.65 1.36
CA THR A 117 -15.61 -2.31 2.06
C THR A 117 -15.80 -3.16 3.33
N GLU A 118 -15.44 -4.44 3.28
CA GLU A 118 -15.37 -5.31 4.48
C GLU A 118 -14.33 -4.84 5.50
N ALA A 119 -13.20 -4.25 5.08
CA ALA A 119 -12.22 -3.66 6.01
C ALA A 119 -12.74 -2.38 6.66
N GLN A 120 -13.48 -1.57 5.91
CA GLN A 120 -14.03 -0.30 6.35
C GLN A 120 -15.38 -0.41 7.11
N GLY A 121 -15.93 -1.62 7.25
CA GLY A 121 -17.25 -1.83 7.87
C GLY A 121 -18.42 -1.23 7.09
N LEU A 122 -18.26 -1.10 5.76
CA LEU A 122 -19.24 -0.51 4.86
C LEU A 122 -20.22 -1.57 4.31
N PRO A 123 -21.42 -1.19 3.84
CA PRO A 123 -22.37 -2.14 3.26
C PRO A 123 -21.80 -2.87 2.03
N THR A 124 -21.77 -4.20 2.06
CA THR A 124 -21.11 -5.02 1.02
C THR A 124 -22.05 -5.82 0.13
N ALA A 125 -23.35 -5.91 0.46
CA ALA A 125 -24.31 -6.81 -0.20
C ALA A 125 -24.37 -6.69 -1.74
N GLU A 126 -24.38 -5.47 -2.29
CA GLU A 126 -24.37 -5.29 -3.75
C GLU A 126 -23.01 -5.61 -4.39
N THR A 127 -21.89 -5.37 -3.69
CA THR A 127 -20.54 -5.75 -4.16
C THR A 127 -20.36 -7.27 -4.15
N VAL A 128 -20.85 -7.96 -3.12
CA VAL A 128 -20.90 -9.44 -3.05
C VAL A 128 -21.69 -10.00 -4.22
N LYS A 129 -22.92 -9.49 -4.44
CA LYS A 129 -23.80 -9.89 -5.54
C LYS A 129 -23.20 -9.61 -6.91
N GLN A 130 -22.56 -8.46 -7.11
CA GLN A 130 -21.86 -8.13 -8.34
C GLN A 130 -20.69 -9.11 -8.57
N LEU A 131 -19.84 -9.34 -7.56
CA LEU A 131 -18.72 -10.29 -7.66
C LEU A 131 -19.20 -11.70 -7.98
N GLN A 132 -20.26 -12.18 -7.30
CA GLN A 132 -20.86 -13.49 -7.55
C GLN A 132 -21.43 -13.62 -8.98
N SER A 133 -21.89 -12.54 -9.63
CA SER A 133 -22.32 -12.60 -11.04
C SER A 133 -21.17 -12.75 -12.05
N LEU A 134 -19.93 -12.49 -11.66
CA LEU A 134 -18.72 -12.65 -12.49
C LEU A 134 -18.15 -14.07 -12.42
N ARG A 135 -18.67 -14.88 -11.49
CA ARG A 135 -18.20 -16.23 -11.16
C ARG A 135 -18.61 -17.24 -12.22
N GLN A 136 -17.62 -17.80 -12.91
CA GLN A 136 -17.79 -18.85 -13.90
C GLN A 136 -18.07 -20.21 -13.24
N SER A 137 -18.54 -21.18 -14.01
CA SER A 137 -18.89 -22.52 -13.50
C SER A 137 -17.68 -23.30 -12.96
N ASN A 138 -16.47 -23.01 -13.45
CA ASN A 138 -15.19 -23.60 -13.02
C ASN A 138 -14.63 -22.97 -11.72
N GLY A 139 -15.24 -21.91 -11.18
CA GLY A 139 -14.76 -21.15 -10.02
C GLY A 139 -13.92 -19.90 -10.34
N GLU A 140 -13.63 -19.62 -11.60
CA GLU A 140 -12.93 -18.40 -12.03
C GLU A 140 -13.84 -17.16 -11.87
N PHE A 141 -13.33 -16.07 -11.31
CA PHE A 141 -13.97 -14.75 -11.42
C PHE A 141 -13.44 -14.03 -12.65
N ALA A 142 -14.25 -13.93 -13.70
CA ALA A 142 -13.85 -13.38 -15.00
C ALA A 142 -14.39 -11.96 -15.21
N ASP A 143 -13.61 -11.10 -15.86
CA ASP A 143 -14.13 -9.81 -16.33
C ASP A 143 -15.25 -10.09 -17.34
N THR A 144 -16.41 -9.42 -17.20
CA THR A 144 -17.64 -9.81 -17.89
C THR A 144 -18.34 -8.59 -18.50
N ASP A 145 -18.74 -8.70 -19.76
CA ASP A 145 -19.71 -7.79 -20.39
C ASP A 145 -21.10 -8.17 -19.86
N THR A 146 -21.68 -7.29 -19.04
CA THR A 146 -22.96 -7.55 -18.37
C THR A 146 -24.17 -7.42 -19.30
N SER A 147 -24.01 -6.81 -20.48
CA SER A 147 -25.07 -6.76 -21.51
C SER A 147 -25.26 -8.11 -22.20
N THR A 148 -24.19 -8.93 -22.31
CA THR A 148 -24.24 -10.27 -22.92
C THR A 148 -24.07 -11.41 -21.93
N GLY A 149 -23.65 -11.13 -20.69
CA GLY A 149 -23.36 -12.12 -19.65
C GLY A 149 -22.15 -13.00 -19.96
N LYS A 150 -21.18 -12.50 -20.73
CA LYS A 150 -20.03 -13.27 -21.24
C LYS A 150 -18.70 -12.68 -20.77
N PRO A 151 -17.68 -13.54 -20.52
CA PRO A 151 -16.33 -13.07 -20.29
C PRO A 151 -15.80 -12.17 -21.41
N LEU A 152 -15.07 -11.13 -21.05
CA LEU A 152 -14.44 -10.20 -21.99
C LEU A 152 -13.40 -10.91 -22.87
N SER A 153 -13.08 -10.29 -24.01
CA SER A 153 -12.00 -10.74 -24.88
C SER A 153 -11.20 -9.53 -25.39
N PRO A 154 -9.98 -9.29 -24.87
CA PRO A 154 -9.28 -10.06 -23.82
C PRO A 154 -9.96 -9.98 -22.43
N ASN A 155 -9.76 -11.02 -21.62
CA ASN A 155 -10.08 -11.06 -20.18
C ASN A 155 -8.78 -10.79 -19.41
N TYR A 156 -8.81 -9.92 -18.39
CA TYR A 156 -7.66 -9.53 -17.58
C TYR A 156 -7.65 -10.20 -16.19
N ALA A 157 -8.65 -11.07 -15.91
CA ALA A 157 -8.69 -11.91 -14.72
C ALA A 157 -7.38 -12.69 -14.51
N ASN A 158 -6.92 -12.69 -13.26
CA ASN A 158 -5.60 -13.17 -12.87
C ASN A 158 -5.59 -13.60 -11.39
N THR A 159 -4.51 -14.25 -10.96
CA THR A 159 -4.36 -14.82 -9.62
C THR A 159 -4.55 -13.81 -8.49
N LEU A 160 -4.15 -12.54 -8.66
CA LEU A 160 -4.32 -11.52 -7.63
C LEU A 160 -5.81 -11.18 -7.46
N GLY A 161 -6.53 -10.97 -8.57
CA GLY A 161 -7.98 -10.73 -8.56
C GLY A 161 -8.77 -11.90 -7.96
N GLN A 162 -8.46 -13.13 -8.35
CA GLN A 162 -9.06 -14.35 -7.79
C GLN A 162 -8.77 -14.48 -6.28
N SER A 163 -7.57 -14.12 -5.84
CA SER A 163 -7.19 -14.15 -4.43
C SER A 163 -7.97 -13.12 -3.61
N PHE A 164 -8.09 -11.88 -4.10
CA PHE A 164 -8.98 -10.89 -3.49
C PHE A 164 -10.44 -11.36 -3.45
N ALA A 165 -10.92 -12.06 -4.48
CA ALA A 165 -12.31 -12.51 -4.54
C ALA A 165 -12.61 -13.55 -3.45
N ILE A 166 -11.71 -14.52 -3.26
CA ILE A 166 -11.79 -15.52 -2.19
C ILE A 166 -11.72 -14.84 -0.82
N ILE A 167 -10.76 -13.93 -0.60
CA ILE A 167 -10.60 -13.24 0.69
C ILE A 167 -11.84 -12.38 1.01
N GLY A 168 -12.34 -11.60 0.05
CA GLY A 168 -13.52 -10.75 0.24
C GLY A 168 -14.78 -11.57 0.52
N LEU A 169 -14.97 -12.69 -0.17
CA LEU A 169 -16.10 -13.60 0.05
C LEU A 169 -16.01 -14.34 1.40
N VAL A 170 -14.82 -14.72 1.86
CA VAL A 170 -14.62 -15.26 3.22
C VAL A 170 -14.96 -14.21 4.28
N ARG A 171 -14.52 -12.96 4.10
CA ARG A 171 -14.82 -11.84 5.01
C ARG A 171 -16.32 -11.54 5.08
N ALA A 172 -17.01 -11.56 3.95
CA ALA A 172 -18.45 -11.37 3.83
C ALA A 172 -19.29 -12.59 4.29
N GLU A 173 -18.69 -13.59 4.93
CA GLU A 173 -19.33 -14.85 5.37
C GLU A 173 -19.98 -15.67 4.22
N GLN A 174 -19.48 -15.55 3.00
CA GLN A 174 -19.96 -16.23 1.77
C GLN A 174 -18.85 -17.01 1.02
N PRO A 175 -18.08 -17.90 1.67
CA PRO A 175 -16.91 -18.55 1.07
C PRO A 175 -17.26 -19.42 -0.15
N ASP A 176 -16.51 -19.28 -1.25
CA ASP A 176 -16.62 -20.13 -2.45
C ASP A 176 -15.45 -21.12 -2.55
N ALA A 177 -15.71 -22.36 -2.12
CA ALA A 177 -14.74 -23.46 -2.19
C ALA A 177 -14.34 -23.81 -3.64
N THR A 178 -15.22 -23.63 -4.63
CA THR A 178 -14.86 -23.89 -6.05
C THR A 178 -13.89 -22.83 -6.56
N ALA A 179 -14.02 -21.58 -6.10
CA ALA A 179 -13.08 -20.52 -6.42
C ALA A 179 -11.70 -20.76 -5.80
N ALA A 180 -11.65 -21.30 -4.58
CA ALA A 180 -10.41 -21.73 -3.93
C ALA A 180 -9.76 -22.93 -4.66
N ASP A 181 -10.56 -23.94 -5.04
CA ASP A 181 -10.11 -25.05 -5.89
C ASP A 181 -9.62 -24.59 -7.27
N PHE A 182 -10.26 -23.58 -7.87
CA PHE A 182 -9.80 -22.97 -9.12
C PHE A 182 -8.44 -22.30 -8.93
N LEU A 183 -8.28 -21.52 -7.86
CA LEU A 183 -7.01 -20.88 -7.51
C LEU A 183 -5.91 -21.94 -7.30
N ALA A 184 -6.17 -22.99 -6.51
CA ALA A 184 -5.20 -24.04 -6.23
C ALA A 184 -4.66 -24.73 -7.50
N LYS A 185 -5.47 -24.85 -8.55
CA LYS A 185 -5.06 -25.39 -9.88
C LYS A 185 -4.12 -24.46 -10.66
N GLN A 186 -3.91 -23.22 -10.22
CA GLN A 186 -2.95 -22.28 -10.81
C GLN A 186 -1.53 -22.44 -10.25
N GLN A 187 -1.31 -23.33 -9.28
CA GLN A 187 0.02 -23.66 -8.78
C GLN A 187 0.84 -24.42 -9.83
N CYS A 188 2.04 -23.92 -10.11
CA CYS A 188 2.98 -24.48 -11.08
C CYS A 188 3.88 -25.55 -10.46
N SER A 189 4.64 -26.26 -11.30
CA SER A 189 5.53 -27.36 -10.88
C SER A 189 6.71 -26.90 -10.02
N ASP A 190 7.07 -25.62 -10.06
CA ASP A 190 8.05 -24.98 -9.17
C ASP A 190 7.49 -24.64 -7.77
N GLY A 191 6.19 -24.83 -7.56
CA GLY A 191 5.47 -24.54 -6.32
C GLY A 191 4.91 -23.12 -6.22
N GLY A 192 5.30 -22.20 -7.11
CA GLY A 192 4.70 -20.86 -7.17
C GLY A 192 3.37 -20.87 -7.92
N PHE A 193 2.68 -19.73 -7.92
CA PHE A 193 1.45 -19.51 -8.68
C PHE A 193 1.74 -18.59 -9.86
N ARG A 194 1.16 -18.89 -11.03
CA ARG A 194 1.23 -18.02 -12.21
C ARG A 194 0.36 -16.78 -12.05
N VAL A 195 0.71 -15.67 -12.71
CA VAL A 195 -0.14 -14.46 -12.76
C VAL A 195 -1.39 -14.69 -13.61
N SER A 196 -1.22 -15.01 -14.91
CA SER A 196 -2.33 -15.26 -15.84
C SER A 196 -2.80 -16.72 -15.79
N PHE A 197 -4.11 -16.95 -15.97
CA PHE A 197 -4.68 -18.30 -16.09
C PHE A 197 -4.42 -18.98 -17.45
N THR A 198 -3.73 -18.31 -18.35
CA THR A 198 -3.40 -18.82 -19.70
C THR A 198 -1.89 -18.81 -19.94
N GLY A 199 -1.43 -19.53 -20.97
CA GLY A 199 0.00 -19.64 -21.31
C GLY A 199 0.78 -20.57 -20.38
N ALA A 200 2.10 -20.37 -20.35
CA ALA A 200 3.02 -21.20 -19.58
C ALA A 200 2.83 -21.01 -18.07
N CYS A 201 2.92 -22.10 -17.30
CA CYS A 201 2.88 -22.04 -15.85
C CYS A 201 4.30 -21.83 -15.29
N THR A 202 4.60 -20.60 -14.91
CA THR A 202 5.80 -20.22 -14.16
C THR A 202 5.35 -19.52 -12.88
N GLY A 203 5.92 -19.88 -11.73
CA GLY A 203 5.61 -19.24 -10.46
C GLY A 203 6.09 -17.79 -10.41
N ASP A 204 5.24 -16.93 -9.88
CA ASP A 204 5.48 -15.49 -9.66
C ASP A 204 5.37 -15.16 -8.15
N PRO A 205 6.30 -14.40 -7.53
CA PRO A 205 6.26 -14.12 -6.09
C PRO A 205 5.02 -13.35 -5.62
N ASP A 206 4.51 -12.41 -6.40
CA ASP A 206 3.37 -11.57 -6.01
C ASP A 206 2.08 -12.39 -6.06
N ALA A 207 1.83 -13.04 -7.19
CA ALA A 207 0.73 -14.00 -7.36
C ALA A 207 0.78 -15.13 -6.33
N THR A 208 1.97 -15.65 -6.00
CA THR A 208 2.15 -16.67 -4.96
C THR A 208 1.81 -16.14 -3.57
N SER A 209 2.21 -14.90 -3.25
CA SER A 209 1.94 -14.29 -1.94
C SER A 209 0.45 -13.98 -1.75
N PHE A 210 -0.23 -13.52 -2.79
CA PHE A 210 -1.68 -13.38 -2.82
C PHE A 210 -2.41 -14.72 -2.68
N ALA A 211 -1.97 -15.74 -3.44
CA ALA A 211 -2.56 -17.07 -3.40
C ALA A 211 -2.42 -17.74 -2.02
N VAL A 212 -1.29 -17.54 -1.33
CA VAL A 212 -1.12 -18.01 0.06
C VAL A 212 -2.16 -17.39 0.98
N GLN A 213 -2.35 -16.07 0.94
CA GLN A 213 -3.35 -15.40 1.77
C GLN A 213 -4.78 -15.92 1.52
N ALA A 214 -5.15 -16.09 0.25
CA ALA A 214 -6.47 -16.58 -0.13
C ALA A 214 -6.71 -18.05 0.23
N LEU A 215 -5.73 -18.93 0.00
CA LEU A 215 -5.86 -20.36 0.31
C LEU A 215 -5.80 -20.64 1.82
N VAL A 216 -5.08 -19.82 2.61
CA VAL A 216 -5.16 -19.86 4.07
C VAL A 216 -6.52 -19.35 4.56
N ALA A 217 -7.08 -18.30 3.95
CA ALA A 217 -8.42 -17.79 4.28
C ALA A 217 -9.54 -18.80 3.98
N ALA A 218 -9.44 -19.52 2.86
CA ALA A 218 -10.40 -20.57 2.49
C ALA A 218 -10.25 -21.86 3.32
N GLY A 219 -9.04 -22.17 3.79
CA GLY A 219 -8.71 -23.42 4.48
C GLY A 219 -8.61 -24.63 3.54
N GLY A 220 -8.21 -25.79 4.07
CA GLY A 220 -8.21 -27.07 3.34
C GLY A 220 -7.12 -27.25 2.27
N HIS A 221 -6.22 -26.26 2.10
CA HIS A 221 -5.21 -26.23 1.03
C HIS A 221 -3.76 -26.24 1.52
N ASP A 222 -3.50 -26.79 2.71
CA ASP A 222 -2.19 -26.72 3.42
C ASP A 222 -0.99 -27.20 2.58
N ALA A 223 -1.19 -28.24 1.76
CA ALA A 223 -0.16 -28.76 0.88
C ALA A 223 0.23 -27.79 -0.25
N ALA A 224 -0.74 -27.02 -0.78
CA ALA A 224 -0.49 -25.99 -1.78
C ALA A 224 0.19 -24.77 -1.14
N VAL A 225 -0.30 -24.33 0.02
CA VAL A 225 0.31 -23.25 0.83
C VAL A 225 1.76 -23.58 1.18
N THR A 226 2.05 -24.81 1.63
CA THR A 226 3.41 -25.24 1.98
C THR A 226 4.37 -25.16 0.80
N LYS A 227 3.94 -25.59 -0.41
CA LYS A 227 4.74 -25.47 -1.64
C LYS A 227 4.98 -24.00 -2.02
N ALA A 228 3.94 -23.18 -1.96
CA ALA A 228 3.98 -21.75 -2.27
C ALA A 228 4.98 -20.99 -1.40
N VAL A 229 4.94 -21.20 -0.08
CA VAL A 229 5.85 -20.51 0.84
C VAL A 229 7.27 -21.07 0.76
N ASN A 230 7.46 -22.33 0.35
CA ASN A 230 8.78 -22.86 0.02
C ASN A 230 9.33 -22.25 -1.28
N PHE A 231 8.50 -22.03 -2.30
CA PHE A 231 8.87 -21.28 -3.51
C PHE A 231 9.31 -19.85 -3.14
N LEU A 232 8.51 -19.12 -2.35
CA LEU A 232 8.85 -17.76 -1.88
C LEU A 232 10.16 -17.75 -1.09
N ALA A 233 10.40 -18.74 -0.23
CA ALA A 233 11.65 -18.86 0.51
C ALA A 233 12.85 -19.06 -0.42
N GLY A 234 12.68 -19.80 -1.53
CA GLY A 234 13.68 -19.93 -2.59
C GLY A 234 13.90 -18.68 -3.45
N LYS A 235 13.03 -17.67 -3.35
CA LYS A 235 13.20 -16.33 -3.95
C LYS A 235 13.73 -15.29 -2.95
N GLN A 236 13.81 -15.60 -1.66
CA GLN A 236 14.37 -14.69 -0.67
C GLN A 236 15.91 -14.72 -0.71
N GLN A 237 16.51 -13.56 -0.97
CA GLN A 237 17.95 -13.36 -1.05
C GLN A 237 18.59 -13.21 0.35
N ALA A 238 19.92 -13.26 0.40
CA ALA A 238 20.69 -13.12 1.64
C ALA A 238 20.45 -11.79 2.38
N ASN A 239 20.08 -10.72 1.67
CA ASN A 239 19.70 -9.43 2.25
C ASN A 239 18.24 -9.38 2.75
N GLY A 240 17.49 -10.48 2.65
CA GLY A 240 16.10 -10.61 3.09
C GLY A 240 15.05 -10.22 2.06
N GLY A 241 15.42 -9.56 0.96
CA GLY A 241 14.50 -9.17 -0.11
C GLY A 241 14.11 -10.35 -0.99
N VAL A 242 12.88 -10.32 -1.51
CA VAL A 242 12.36 -11.33 -2.44
C VAL A 242 12.50 -10.82 -3.87
N VAL A 243 13.07 -11.65 -4.75
CA VAL A 243 13.24 -11.33 -6.18
C VAL A 243 12.08 -11.87 -7.02
N GLU A 244 11.75 -11.12 -8.08
CA GLU A 244 10.87 -11.52 -9.18
C GLU A 244 11.71 -11.61 -10.47
N PRO A 245 12.42 -12.73 -10.73
CA PRO A 245 13.43 -12.78 -11.79
C PRO A 245 12.90 -12.59 -13.21
N ALA A 246 11.58 -12.70 -13.40
CA ALA A 246 10.90 -12.46 -14.67
C ALA A 246 10.76 -10.96 -15.00
N ALA A 247 10.62 -10.10 -13.99
CA ALA A 247 10.61 -8.64 -14.15
C ALA A 247 12.01 -8.04 -13.91
N GLN A 248 12.68 -8.40 -12.81
CA GLN A 248 13.99 -7.85 -12.48
C GLN A 248 14.83 -8.74 -11.53
N PRO A 249 16.16 -8.74 -11.67
CA PRO A 249 17.04 -9.53 -10.80
C PRO A 249 17.20 -8.94 -9.39
N ALA A 250 16.90 -7.65 -9.20
CA ALA A 250 16.99 -6.98 -7.91
C ALA A 250 15.70 -7.16 -7.09
N PRO A 251 15.77 -7.49 -5.79
CA PRO A 251 14.59 -7.58 -4.96
C PRO A 251 13.96 -6.20 -4.74
N ASN A 252 12.64 -6.16 -4.67
CA ASN A 252 11.85 -4.95 -4.47
C ASN A 252 11.02 -5.03 -3.18
N THR A 253 10.53 -3.89 -2.68
CA THR A 253 9.79 -3.78 -1.42
C THR A 253 8.34 -4.23 -1.51
N ASN A 254 7.69 -4.13 -2.68
CA ASN A 254 6.32 -4.62 -2.92
C ASN A 254 6.25 -6.14 -2.67
N SER A 255 7.00 -6.91 -3.46
CA SER A 255 7.04 -8.37 -3.42
C SER A 255 7.55 -8.87 -2.07
N THR A 256 8.51 -8.16 -1.47
CA THR A 256 9.02 -8.50 -0.14
C THR A 256 7.98 -8.28 0.96
N GLY A 257 7.18 -7.22 0.89
CA GLY A 257 6.09 -6.95 1.84
C GLY A 257 4.98 -8.00 1.76
N LEU A 258 4.52 -8.33 0.56
CA LEU A 258 3.54 -9.39 0.33
C LEU A 258 4.07 -10.77 0.80
N ALA A 259 5.32 -11.09 0.49
CA ALA A 259 5.94 -12.34 0.91
C ALA A 259 6.14 -12.42 2.43
N ALA A 260 6.35 -11.31 3.14
CA ALA A 260 6.45 -11.29 4.60
C ALA A 260 5.16 -11.80 5.27
N VAL A 261 4.00 -11.40 4.75
CA VAL A 261 2.68 -11.89 5.20
C VAL A 261 2.54 -13.38 4.92
N ALA A 262 2.88 -13.83 3.70
CA ALA A 262 2.84 -15.25 3.34
C ALA A 262 3.78 -16.11 4.21
N PHE A 263 4.96 -15.59 4.57
CA PHE A 263 5.86 -16.23 5.54
C PHE A 263 5.26 -16.28 6.95
N ALA A 264 4.62 -15.21 7.41
CA ALA A 264 3.99 -15.15 8.73
C ALA A 264 2.81 -16.14 8.85
N LEU A 265 1.91 -16.18 7.86
CA LEU A 265 0.78 -17.11 7.80
C LEU A 265 1.21 -18.59 7.88
N ALA A 266 2.35 -18.94 7.28
CA ALA A 266 2.90 -20.29 7.31
C ALA A 266 3.96 -20.50 8.43
N GLY A 267 4.01 -19.64 9.45
CA GLY A 267 4.89 -19.78 10.62
C GLY A 267 6.39 -19.65 10.32
N LYS A 268 6.81 -19.19 9.13
CA LYS A 268 8.21 -18.96 8.76
C LYS A 268 8.71 -17.60 9.29
N THR A 269 8.57 -17.35 10.60
CA THR A 269 8.88 -16.06 11.26
C THR A 269 10.28 -15.53 10.94
N ALA A 270 11.30 -16.39 10.83
CA ALA A 270 12.66 -15.99 10.46
C ALA A 270 12.76 -15.41 9.03
N ALA A 271 11.95 -15.90 8.08
CA ALA A 271 11.88 -15.36 6.72
C ALA A 271 11.07 -14.06 6.68
N ALA A 272 9.96 -13.98 7.42
CA ALA A 272 9.16 -12.76 7.58
C ALA A 272 9.99 -11.61 8.20
N ASN A 273 10.80 -11.90 9.23
CA ASN A 273 11.66 -10.91 9.86
C ASN A 273 12.80 -10.43 8.94
N ARG A 274 13.38 -11.30 8.11
CA ARG A 274 14.34 -10.87 7.09
C ARG A 274 13.69 -9.98 6.02
N ALA A 275 12.47 -10.29 5.60
CA ALA A 275 11.70 -9.46 4.68
C ALA A 275 11.41 -8.08 5.30
N LYS A 276 11.01 -8.03 6.57
CA LYS A 276 10.88 -6.78 7.35
C LYS A 276 12.18 -5.97 7.37
N SER A 277 13.32 -6.58 7.70
CA SER A 277 14.62 -5.89 7.71
C SER A 277 15.04 -5.37 6.33
N PHE A 278 14.73 -6.09 5.25
CA PHE A 278 14.98 -5.61 3.89
C PHE A 278 14.19 -4.34 3.58
N VAL A 279 12.87 -4.34 3.82
CA VAL A 279 12.01 -3.18 3.57
C VAL A 279 12.40 -2.01 4.49
N GLN A 280 12.69 -2.27 5.76
CA GLN A 280 13.22 -1.28 6.70
C GLN A 280 14.51 -0.62 6.21
N SER A 281 15.39 -1.37 5.53
CA SER A 281 16.63 -0.83 4.94
C SER A 281 16.41 0.12 3.74
N LEU A 282 15.17 0.21 3.25
CA LEU A 282 14.74 1.03 2.11
C LEU A 282 13.68 2.07 2.51
N GLN A 283 13.38 2.22 3.80
CA GLN A 283 12.55 3.29 4.32
C GLN A 283 13.38 4.57 4.52
N PHE A 284 12.90 5.69 3.99
CA PHE A 284 13.60 6.98 4.02
C PHE A 284 13.57 7.59 5.42
N GLY A 285 14.75 7.70 6.05
CA GLY A 285 14.94 8.40 7.33
C GLY A 285 15.14 9.92 7.19
N CYS A 286 15.53 10.58 8.28
CA CYS A 286 15.67 12.04 8.33
C CYS A 286 16.74 12.65 7.42
N ASP A 287 17.75 11.87 7.01
CA ASP A 287 18.78 12.30 6.05
C ASP A 287 18.26 12.31 4.61
N ALA A 288 17.06 11.78 4.36
CA ALA A 288 16.40 11.80 3.06
C ALA A 288 15.72 13.15 2.79
N PRO A 289 15.49 13.50 1.51
CA PRO A 289 14.70 14.68 1.11
C PRO A 289 13.32 14.70 1.79
N ALA A 290 12.88 15.87 2.26
CA ALA A 290 11.65 16.01 3.05
C ALA A 290 10.39 15.43 2.38
N ALA A 291 10.29 15.50 1.05
CA ALA A 291 9.19 14.93 0.27
C ALA A 291 9.14 13.38 0.26
N LEU A 292 10.16 12.71 0.79
CA LEU A 292 10.28 11.25 0.83
C LEU A 292 10.30 10.69 2.26
N GLN A 293 10.47 11.54 3.27
CA GLN A 293 10.67 11.15 4.67
C GLN A 293 9.52 10.26 5.17
N GLY A 294 9.87 9.09 5.69
CA GLY A 294 8.94 8.05 6.15
C GLY A 294 8.51 7.07 5.06
N GLY A 295 8.51 7.49 3.78
CA GLY A 295 8.18 6.64 2.64
C GLY A 295 9.18 5.50 2.41
N ILE A 296 8.83 4.55 1.56
CA ILE A 296 9.60 3.36 1.25
C ILE A 296 9.97 3.39 -0.24
N ALA A 297 11.25 3.22 -0.56
CA ALA A 297 11.70 3.09 -1.95
C ALA A 297 11.33 1.72 -2.52
N TYR A 298 11.04 1.66 -3.83
CA TYR A 298 10.76 0.39 -4.52
C TYR A 298 11.93 -0.60 -4.43
N ASP A 299 13.16 -0.13 -4.64
CA ASP A 299 14.38 -0.95 -4.49
C ASP A 299 15.60 -0.10 -4.06
N ARG A 300 16.76 -0.75 -3.93
CA ARG A 300 18.02 -0.08 -3.55
C ARG A 300 18.47 0.96 -4.57
N ALA A 301 18.29 0.72 -5.87
CA ALA A 301 18.68 1.67 -6.91
C ALA A 301 17.83 2.95 -6.85
N THR A 302 16.53 2.79 -6.60
CA THR A 302 15.55 3.86 -6.40
C THR A 302 15.88 4.66 -5.14
N PHE A 303 16.14 4.00 -4.01
CA PHE A 303 16.56 4.64 -2.76
C PHE A 303 17.82 5.50 -2.94
N ASP A 304 18.87 4.91 -3.53
CA ASP A 304 20.16 5.58 -3.74
C ASP A 304 20.03 6.74 -4.74
N SER A 305 19.18 6.59 -5.77
CA SER A 305 18.90 7.63 -6.78
C SER A 305 18.17 8.82 -6.18
N LEU A 306 17.07 8.58 -5.46
CA LEU A 306 16.26 9.63 -4.84
C LEU A 306 17.02 10.37 -3.74
N THR A 307 17.83 9.66 -2.94
CA THR A 307 18.73 10.29 -1.95
C THR A 307 19.74 11.22 -2.64
N LYS A 308 20.33 10.81 -3.76
CA LYS A 308 21.29 11.64 -4.52
C LYS A 308 20.67 12.87 -5.18
N GLN A 309 19.36 12.88 -5.43
CA GLN A 309 18.65 14.05 -5.97
C GLN A 309 18.48 15.18 -4.94
N GLY A 310 18.64 14.88 -3.63
CA GLY A 310 18.53 15.87 -2.57
C GLY A 310 17.19 16.61 -2.60
N GLY A 311 17.20 17.92 -2.34
CA GLY A 311 15.99 18.75 -2.37
C GLY A 311 15.26 18.87 -3.72
N LYS A 312 15.70 18.18 -4.77
CA LYS A 312 14.97 18.05 -6.05
C LYS A 312 14.13 16.77 -6.14
N ALA A 313 14.32 15.83 -5.21
CA ALA A 313 13.59 14.57 -5.23
C ALA A 313 12.10 14.81 -4.94
N VAL A 314 11.25 14.13 -5.70
CA VAL A 314 9.80 14.14 -5.53
C VAL A 314 9.33 12.69 -5.35
N ALA A 315 8.37 12.48 -4.46
CA ALA A 315 7.63 11.23 -4.41
C ALA A 315 6.79 11.06 -5.70
N SER A 316 6.69 9.84 -6.19
CA SER A 316 5.82 9.47 -7.30
C SER A 316 4.88 8.34 -6.90
N ALA A 317 3.97 7.96 -7.81
CA ALA A 317 3.15 6.76 -7.66
C ALA A 317 3.97 5.46 -7.44
N THR A 318 5.28 5.47 -7.71
CA THR A 318 6.21 4.38 -7.38
C THR A 318 6.46 4.31 -5.87
N GLU A 319 6.77 5.44 -5.23
CA GLU A 319 7.01 5.55 -3.78
C GLU A 319 5.72 5.38 -3.00
N ASP A 320 4.60 5.88 -3.51
CA ASP A 320 3.26 5.60 -2.95
C ASP A 320 3.02 4.08 -2.93
N ARG A 321 3.16 3.40 -4.08
CA ARG A 321 2.92 1.95 -4.24
C ARG A 321 3.92 1.07 -3.48
N ALA A 322 5.16 1.51 -3.36
CA ALA A 322 6.19 0.85 -2.56
C ALA A 322 5.92 1.02 -1.07
N THR A 323 5.38 2.16 -0.65
CA THR A 323 5.00 2.38 0.74
C THR A 323 3.75 1.59 1.13
N THR A 324 2.70 1.58 0.31
CA THR A 324 1.46 0.83 0.62
C THR A 324 1.69 -0.67 0.76
N GLN A 325 2.47 -1.28 -0.15
CA GLN A 325 2.75 -2.72 -0.10
C GLN A 325 3.92 -3.07 0.84
N GLY A 326 4.94 -2.21 0.95
CA GLY A 326 6.06 -2.40 1.87
C GLY A 326 5.62 -2.41 3.33
N LEU A 327 4.57 -1.67 3.69
CA LEU A 327 4.01 -1.65 5.05
C LEU A 327 3.63 -3.04 5.60
N PHE A 328 3.17 -3.94 4.74
CA PHE A 328 2.82 -5.31 5.11
C PHE A 328 4.02 -6.11 5.66
N ALA A 329 5.26 -5.71 5.36
CA ALA A 329 6.46 -6.30 5.97
C ALA A 329 6.56 -6.04 7.48
N PHE A 330 6.04 -4.89 7.93
CA PHE A 330 6.14 -4.45 9.32
C PHE A 330 5.01 -5.00 10.19
N THR A 331 3.78 -5.02 9.66
CA THR A 331 2.57 -5.47 10.35
C THR A 331 2.35 -6.98 10.23
N GLN A 332 2.76 -7.57 9.11
CA GLN A 332 2.61 -9.00 8.78
C GLN A 332 1.15 -9.50 8.83
N GLN A 333 0.17 -8.59 8.78
CA GLN A 333 -1.25 -8.93 8.80
C GLN A 333 -1.75 -9.34 7.40
N PRO A 334 -2.56 -10.39 7.28
CA PRO A 334 -3.23 -10.73 6.03
C PRO A 334 -4.41 -9.80 5.74
N TYR A 335 -4.75 -9.62 4.45
CA TYR A 335 -5.96 -8.91 4.02
C TYR A 335 -7.25 -9.45 4.66
N LEU A 336 -7.26 -10.72 5.08
CA LEU A 336 -8.37 -11.35 5.81
C LEU A 336 -8.71 -10.64 7.14
N THR A 337 -7.72 -10.05 7.83
CA THR A 337 -7.89 -9.52 9.20
C THR A 337 -7.75 -8.00 9.32
N ILE A 338 -7.52 -7.28 8.21
CA ILE A 338 -7.43 -5.82 8.23
C ILE A 338 -8.80 -5.21 8.52
N THR A 339 -8.86 -4.21 9.39
CA THR A 339 -10.07 -3.46 9.74
C THR A 339 -9.71 -1.99 9.98
N ALA A 340 -10.57 -1.06 9.57
CA ALA A 340 -10.43 0.36 9.91
C ALA A 340 -10.41 0.57 11.43
N GLY A 341 -9.70 1.60 11.89
CA GLY A 341 -9.58 1.94 13.30
C GLY A 341 -8.19 2.41 13.72
N GLY A 342 -8.09 2.88 14.97
CA GLY A 342 -6.85 3.34 15.59
C GLY A 342 -6.66 4.85 15.56
N ALA A 343 -5.40 5.30 15.44
CA ALA A 343 -5.03 6.71 15.62
C ALA A 343 -5.43 7.58 14.42
N ALA A 344 -5.99 8.76 14.70
CA ALA A 344 -6.37 9.75 13.70
C ALA A 344 -5.20 10.16 12.78
N THR A 345 -4.00 10.27 13.33
CA THR A 345 -2.75 10.58 12.62
C THR A 345 -1.72 9.47 12.83
N ALA A 346 -0.88 9.24 11.83
CA ALA A 346 0.29 8.38 11.93
C ALA A 346 1.49 9.14 12.54
N PRO A 347 2.45 8.45 13.19
CA PRO A 347 3.65 9.09 13.75
C PRO A 347 4.54 9.70 12.66
N ALA A 348 4.84 11.00 12.75
CA ALA A 348 5.83 11.63 11.88
C ALA A 348 7.26 11.27 12.30
N LEU A 349 8.21 11.31 11.36
CA LEU A 349 9.63 11.29 11.71
C LEU A 349 9.99 12.55 12.52
N SER A 350 10.56 12.35 13.72
CA SER A 350 11.08 13.45 14.53
C SER A 350 12.48 13.84 14.06
N CYS A 351 12.55 14.52 12.92
CA CYS A 351 13.81 15.00 12.37
C CYS A 351 14.22 16.28 13.11
N ALA A 352 15.31 16.20 13.88
CA ALA A 352 15.89 17.37 14.51
C ALA A 352 16.32 18.36 13.43
N THR A 353 15.58 19.47 13.28
CA THR A 353 16.06 20.62 12.52
C THR A 353 17.35 21.07 13.20
N ALA A 354 18.46 20.98 12.47
CA ALA A 354 19.71 21.61 12.86
C ALA A 354 19.47 23.13 12.84
N SER A 355 18.95 23.65 13.95
CA SER A 355 18.87 25.09 14.18
C SER A 355 20.30 25.61 14.03
N PRO A 356 20.59 26.52 13.09
CA PRO A 356 21.91 27.09 12.98
C PRO A 356 22.17 27.84 14.28
N THR A 357 23.03 27.28 15.14
CA THR A 357 23.46 27.96 16.36
C THR A 357 24.09 29.26 15.94
N SER A 358 23.34 30.34 16.11
CA SER A 358 23.77 31.70 15.83
C SER A 358 24.80 32.08 16.88
N THR A 359 26.03 31.62 16.68
CA THR A 359 27.21 32.06 17.41
C THR A 359 27.38 33.54 17.13
N THR A 360 26.80 34.37 17.99
CA THR A 360 26.95 35.82 18.01
C THR A 360 28.37 36.18 18.40
N SER A 361 29.30 36.04 17.46
CA SER A 361 30.58 36.72 17.54
C SER A 361 30.31 38.24 17.61
N PRO A 362 30.88 38.97 18.58
CA PRO A 362 30.73 40.41 18.65
C PRO A 362 31.48 41.06 17.48
N THR A 363 30.74 41.61 16.52
CA THR A 363 31.31 42.38 15.41
C THR A 363 31.89 43.69 15.94
N SER A 364 33.22 43.81 15.89
CA SER A 364 33.90 45.09 16.05
C SER A 364 33.64 45.98 14.84
N THR A 365 33.37 47.26 15.10
CA THR A 365 33.08 48.29 14.09
C THR A 365 34.22 48.50 13.10
N ALA A 366 33.91 48.50 11.81
CA ALA A 366 34.73 49.13 10.76
C ALA A 366 33.82 49.86 9.76
N THR A 367 34.16 51.10 9.43
CA THR A 367 33.38 52.02 8.60
C THR A 367 33.90 52.08 7.17
N SER A 368 33.08 52.59 6.23
CA SER A 368 33.41 53.02 4.84
C SER A 368 33.46 51.89 3.79
N THR A 369 33.10 52.07 2.49
CA THR A 369 32.63 53.26 1.74
C THR A 369 31.66 52.85 0.61
N THR A 370 30.88 53.81 0.09
CA THR A 370 29.92 53.72 -1.03
C THR A 370 30.51 53.25 -2.38
N ALA A 371 29.74 52.47 -3.14
CA ALA A 371 29.79 52.46 -4.61
C ALA A 371 28.40 52.18 -5.22
N THR A 372 28.08 52.86 -6.33
CA THR A 372 26.73 52.86 -6.96
C THR A 372 26.78 52.23 -8.35
N SER A 373 25.80 51.40 -8.71
CA SER A 373 25.46 51.15 -10.12
C SER A 373 24.01 50.71 -10.31
N THR A 374 23.29 51.44 -11.15
CA THR A 374 22.00 51.06 -11.74
C THR A 374 22.21 50.53 -13.15
N THR A 375 21.55 49.43 -13.53
CA THR A 375 21.21 49.15 -14.93
C THR A 375 19.88 48.40 -15.02
N THR A 376 19.03 48.87 -15.93
CA THR A 376 17.70 48.35 -16.28
C THR A 376 17.74 47.30 -17.41
N GLY A 377 16.79 46.36 -17.44
CA GLY A 377 16.54 45.50 -18.61
C GLY A 377 15.33 44.57 -18.44
N PRO A 378 14.29 44.63 -19.29
CA PRO A 378 13.10 43.77 -19.18
C PRO A 378 13.16 42.55 -20.11
N PRO A 379 12.47 41.44 -19.77
CA PRO A 379 12.08 40.43 -20.76
C PRO A 379 10.81 40.89 -21.50
N ILE A 380 10.90 40.99 -22.83
CA ILE A 380 9.76 41.18 -23.74
C ILE A 380 9.21 39.80 -24.14
N VAL A 381 7.87 39.69 -24.11
CA VAL A 381 6.94 38.93 -24.99
C VAL A 381 7.63 38.10 -26.11
N THR A 382 7.39 36.80 -26.31
CA THR A 382 6.17 36.15 -26.90
C THR A 382 6.20 34.60 -26.64
N ASP A 383 5.16 33.77 -26.83
CA ASP A 383 3.73 33.96 -27.19
C ASP A 383 2.83 32.77 -26.74
N GLY A 384 1.51 32.89 -26.99
CA GLY A 384 0.61 31.76 -27.30
C GLY A 384 -0.13 32.02 -28.63
N PRO A 385 -1.14 31.23 -29.09
CA PRO A 385 -1.74 30.00 -28.53
C PRO A 385 -1.88 28.81 -29.53
N GLN A 386 -2.56 27.73 -29.09
CA GLN A 386 -3.33 26.65 -29.79
C GLN A 386 -3.44 26.59 -31.34
N PRO A 387 -3.69 25.40 -32.00
CA PRO A 387 -4.72 24.42 -31.58
C PRO A 387 -4.56 22.90 -31.94
N GLY A 388 -5.47 22.07 -31.40
CA GLY A 388 -5.80 20.72 -31.88
C GLY A 388 -5.04 19.56 -31.19
N GLY A 389 -5.61 18.37 -31.00
CA GLY A 389 -7.01 17.96 -31.21
C GLY A 389 -7.22 16.44 -31.14
N ASN A 390 -8.00 16.01 -30.14
CA ASN A 390 -8.80 14.76 -30.11
C ASN A 390 -8.12 13.38 -29.99
N ARG A 391 -8.77 12.54 -29.15
CA ARG A 391 -8.86 11.05 -29.14
C ARG A 391 -7.75 10.20 -28.50
N GLY A 392 -8.13 9.58 -27.37
CA GLY A 392 -7.93 8.14 -27.17
C GLY A 392 -6.84 7.72 -26.18
N VAL A 393 -7.10 7.85 -24.88
CA VAL A 393 -6.38 7.07 -23.85
C VAL A 393 -7.40 6.54 -22.83
N LEU A 394 -7.87 5.32 -23.09
CA LEU A 394 -8.37 4.40 -22.08
C LEU A 394 -7.28 3.35 -21.91
N PHE A 395 -6.66 3.30 -20.73
CA PHE A 395 -5.96 2.14 -20.12
C PHE A 395 -5.28 2.65 -18.83
N GLY A 396 -6.06 2.82 -17.78
CA GLY A 396 -5.53 2.98 -16.41
C GLY A 396 -5.60 1.64 -15.69
N GLY A 397 -4.53 1.22 -15.02
CA GLY A 397 -4.59 0.08 -14.10
C GLY A 397 -4.21 -1.31 -14.64
N ALA A 398 -3.40 -1.42 -15.72
CA ALA A 398 -2.72 -2.66 -16.07
C ALA A 398 -1.33 -2.40 -16.66
N ALA A 399 -0.36 -3.25 -16.31
CA ALA A 399 1.03 -3.28 -16.77
C ALA A 399 1.97 -2.13 -16.35
N LEU A 400 2.57 -2.28 -15.17
CA LEU A 400 4.04 -2.23 -15.06
C LEU A 400 4.62 -3.63 -14.80
N LEU A 401 4.21 -4.60 -15.62
CA LEU A 401 4.99 -5.80 -15.87
C LEU A 401 5.93 -5.49 -17.05
N GLY A 402 7.12 -5.02 -16.72
CA GLY A 402 8.17 -4.63 -17.67
C GLY A 402 8.89 -5.83 -18.30
N GLY A 403 8.16 -6.70 -19.01
CA GLY A 403 8.70 -7.82 -19.79
C GLY A 403 8.39 -7.65 -21.27
N ALA A 404 9.38 -7.28 -22.09
CA ALA A 404 9.16 -6.90 -23.48
C ALA A 404 9.01 -8.09 -24.46
N ALA A 405 8.23 -7.82 -25.52
CA ALA A 405 8.27 -8.39 -26.87
C ALA A 405 7.16 -9.37 -27.33
N LEU A 406 6.76 -9.16 -28.60
CA LEU A 406 5.98 -10.02 -29.52
C LEU A 406 4.44 -10.09 -29.35
N ALA A 407 3.71 -9.25 -30.11
CA ALA A 407 2.68 -9.68 -31.10
C ALA A 407 1.92 -8.50 -31.77
N GLY A 408 2.58 -7.72 -32.63
CA GLY A 408 1.89 -6.72 -33.45
C GLY A 408 1.29 -7.31 -34.75
N ALA A 409 -0.02 -7.58 -34.79
CA ALA A 409 -0.74 -7.90 -36.06
C ALA A 409 -2.28 -7.75 -36.05
N GLY A 410 -2.96 -7.86 -34.90
CA GLY A 410 -4.41 -8.15 -34.88
C GLY A 410 -5.39 -6.98 -35.17
N LEU A 411 -5.06 -5.74 -34.80
CA LEU A 411 -6.10 -4.74 -34.48
C LEU A 411 -6.67 -3.92 -35.67
N ARG A 412 -6.29 -4.21 -36.93
CA ARG A 412 -6.70 -3.38 -38.09
C ARG A 412 -8.07 -3.69 -38.72
N ARG A 413 -8.81 -4.72 -38.28
CA ARG A 413 -9.95 -5.26 -39.06
C ARG A 413 -11.38 -4.94 -38.57
N ARG A 414 -11.57 -4.23 -37.44
CA ARG A 414 -12.93 -3.98 -36.88
C ARG A 414 -13.54 -2.59 -37.11
N MET A 415 -12.79 -1.61 -37.63
CA MET A 415 -13.29 -0.22 -37.82
C MET A 415 -13.84 0.06 -39.24
N ARG A 416 -14.68 -0.83 -39.80
CA ARG A 416 -15.30 -0.64 -41.14
C ARG A 416 -16.77 -1.05 -41.29
N SER A 417 -17.46 -1.36 -40.20
CA SER A 417 -18.93 -1.48 -40.17
C SER A 417 -19.49 -0.39 -39.25
N HIS A 418 -20.45 0.38 -39.78
CA HIS A 418 -21.06 1.62 -39.25
C HIS A 418 -20.49 2.92 -39.85
N SER A 419 -20.86 3.12 -41.11
CA SER A 419 -21.13 4.42 -41.75
C SER A 419 -22.46 4.28 -42.48
#